data_AF-A0A1Z8NKU6-F1
#
_entry.id   AF-A0A1Z8NKU6-F1
#
_cell.length_a   1.000
_cell.length_b   1.000
_cell.length_c   1.000
_cell.angle_alpha   90.00
_cell.angle_beta   90.00
_cell.angle_gamma   90.00
#
_symmetry.space_group_name_H-M   'P 1'
#
loop_
_entity.id
_entity.type
_entity.pdbx_description
1 polymer ?
#
loop_
_entity_poly.entity_id
_entity_poly.type
_entity_poly.pdbx_seq_one_letter_code
_entity_poly.pdbx_strand_id
1 'polypeptide(L)'
;MPSGNYITYGAKIFFILGNVMKVISIYKNHDWLNFGEKYTLTLPAAERSLRHKKLVLDDGSYVYVDFDQVIYLQNLDALKLEDNNLIKIIAAKEKIMNITCKDSIHLSKIAWHIGNRHCPLQIIDEKNLRIEQNNVLFDMLQALDAKVILDKDTFDPEQGAFRGH
;
A
#
# COMPACT_ATOMS: atom_id res chain seq x y z
N MET A 1 25.13 11.42 -11.96
CA MET A 1 24.50 10.14 -11.56
C MET A 1 23.66 10.44 -10.32
N PRO A 2 22.32 10.40 -10.34
CA PRO A 2 21.55 10.65 -9.13
C PRO A 2 21.44 9.34 -8.35
N SER A 3 22.01 9.38 -7.14
CA SER A 3 21.90 8.40 -6.06
C SER A 3 20.47 8.42 -5.49
N GLY A 4 19.52 7.81 -6.19
CA GLY A 4 18.19 7.50 -5.64
C GLY A 4 18.27 6.27 -4.74
N ASN A 5 17.48 6.25 -3.67
CA ASN A 5 17.41 5.15 -2.72
C ASN A 5 16.67 3.96 -3.36
N TYR A 6 17.36 3.17 -4.19
CA TYR A 6 16.79 1.95 -4.77
C TYR A 6 17.05 0.77 -3.86
N ILE A 7 15.98 0.08 -3.44
CA ILE A 7 16.09 -1.21 -2.77
C ILE A 7 15.97 -2.29 -3.84
N THR A 8 17.05 -3.04 -4.07
CA THR A 8 17.04 -4.21 -4.93
C THR A 8 16.47 -5.40 -4.16
N TYR A 9 15.22 -5.74 -4.44
CA TYR A 9 14.62 -6.98 -3.96
C TYR A 9 14.93 -8.05 -5.02
N GLY A 10 15.73 -9.07 -4.69
CA GLY A 10 16.03 -10.16 -5.61
C GLY A 10 14.75 -10.74 -6.20
N ALA A 11 14.60 -10.64 -7.51
CA ALA A 11 13.48 -11.21 -8.25
C ALA A 11 13.98 -12.45 -8.98
N LYS A 12 13.48 -13.63 -8.62
CA LYS A 12 13.88 -14.92 -9.24
C LYS A 12 13.16 -15.13 -10.57
N ILE A 13 13.81 -15.89 -11.46
CA ILE A 13 13.47 -16.02 -12.89
C ILE A 13 12.77 -17.36 -13.11
N PHE A 14 11.55 -17.35 -13.66
CA PHE A 14 10.91 -18.54 -14.24
C PHE A 14 10.29 -18.21 -15.60
N PHE A 15 10.61 -19.02 -16.61
CA PHE A 15 10.08 -18.90 -17.98
C PHE A 15 8.75 -19.65 -18.10
N ILE A 16 7.69 -18.96 -18.52
CA ILE A 16 6.48 -19.58 -19.09
C ILE A 16 6.17 -18.84 -20.39
N LEU A 17 5.86 -19.61 -21.44
CA LEU A 17 5.59 -19.15 -22.82
C LEU A 17 4.64 -17.93 -22.86
N GLY A 18 5.19 -16.75 -23.14
CA GLY A 18 4.50 -15.46 -23.22
C GLY A 18 5.46 -14.34 -22.80
N ASN A 19 5.35 -13.14 -23.39
CA ASN A 19 6.20 -12.00 -23.03
C ASN A 19 5.99 -11.60 -21.55
N VAL A 20 6.81 -12.14 -20.65
CA VAL A 20 6.82 -11.77 -19.23
C VAL A 20 7.76 -10.58 -19.06
N MET A 21 7.21 -9.39 -18.81
CA MET A 21 7.98 -8.23 -18.38
C MET A 21 8.39 -8.43 -16.91
N LYS A 22 9.68 -8.37 -16.58
CA LYS A 22 10.17 -8.60 -15.21
C LYS A 22 10.43 -7.28 -14.50
N VAL A 23 10.09 -7.25 -13.20
CA VAL A 23 10.41 -6.13 -12.33
C VAL A 23 11.84 -6.26 -11.79
N ILE A 24 12.68 -5.24 -12.00
CA ILE A 24 14.10 -5.23 -11.59
C ILE A 24 14.37 -4.39 -10.34
N SER A 25 13.55 -3.37 -10.08
CA SER A 25 13.72 -2.51 -8.92
C SER A 25 12.40 -1.82 -8.56
N ILE A 26 12.33 -1.32 -7.34
CA ILE A 26 11.20 -0.52 -6.86
C ILE A 26 11.72 0.86 -6.54
N TYR A 27 11.05 1.86 -7.10
CA TYR A 27 11.24 3.25 -6.75
C TYR A 27 10.22 3.63 -5.69
N LYS A 28 10.70 4.08 -4.53
CA LYS A 28 9.87 4.61 -3.45
C LYS A 28 9.70 6.12 -3.61
N ASN A 29 8.64 6.67 -3.02
CA ASN A 29 8.52 8.11 -2.73
C ASN A 29 8.85 9.06 -3.89
N HIS A 30 8.27 8.83 -5.07
CA HIS A 30 8.42 9.74 -6.23
C HIS A 30 9.86 9.83 -6.82
N ASP A 31 10.81 9.00 -6.41
CA ASP A 31 12.18 8.97 -6.95
C ASP A 31 12.23 8.65 -8.46
N TRP A 32 11.09 8.26 -9.03
CA TRP A 32 10.92 7.88 -10.43
C TRP A 32 10.35 8.98 -11.34
N LEU A 33 9.97 10.16 -10.81
CA LEU A 33 9.35 11.25 -11.59
C LEU A 33 10.16 11.68 -12.83
N ASN A 34 11.47 11.42 -12.84
CA ASN A 34 12.37 11.74 -13.94
C ASN A 34 12.39 10.72 -15.09
N PHE A 35 11.73 9.56 -14.96
CA PHE A 35 11.86 8.43 -15.89
C PHE A 35 10.66 8.25 -16.83
N GLY A 36 9.55 8.95 -16.60
CA GLY A 36 8.31 8.82 -17.37
C GLY A 36 7.57 7.51 -17.04
N GLU A 37 6.35 7.61 -16.53
CA GLU A 37 5.47 6.44 -16.32
C GLU A 37 4.89 5.97 -17.67
N LYS A 38 4.92 4.66 -17.93
CA LYS A 38 4.29 4.08 -19.14
C LYS A 38 2.99 3.36 -18.82
N TYR A 39 2.92 2.74 -17.65
CA TYR A 39 1.77 1.97 -17.21
C TYR A 39 1.35 2.37 -15.80
N THR A 40 0.08 2.16 -15.48
CA THR A 40 -0.45 2.32 -14.12
C THR A 40 -1.06 1.00 -13.63
N LEU A 41 -1.00 0.82 -12.32
CA LEU A 41 -1.57 -0.32 -11.63
C LEU A 41 -2.31 0.18 -10.39
N THR A 42 -3.64 0.17 -10.48
CA THR A 42 -4.50 0.57 -9.38
C THR A 42 -4.83 -0.61 -8.47
N LEU A 43 -4.45 -0.55 -7.19
CA LEU A 43 -4.65 -1.65 -6.23
C LEU A 43 -5.18 -1.17 -4.87
N PRO A 44 -6.11 -1.91 -4.24
CA PRO A 44 -6.50 -1.70 -2.85
C PRO A 44 -5.37 -2.05 -1.87
N ALA A 45 -5.40 -1.51 -0.65
CA ALA A 45 -4.38 -1.72 0.38
C ALA A 45 -4.04 -3.20 0.61
N ALA A 46 -5.07 -4.07 0.70
CA ALA A 46 -4.90 -5.50 0.94
C ALA A 46 -4.15 -6.22 -0.21
N GLU A 47 -4.20 -5.69 -1.43
CA GLU A 47 -3.55 -6.29 -2.61
C GLU A 47 -2.18 -5.69 -2.93
N ARG A 48 -1.77 -4.64 -2.22
CA ARG A 48 -0.46 -4.01 -2.37
C ARG A 48 0.65 -4.72 -1.60
N SER A 49 0.36 -5.90 -1.05
CA SER A 49 1.33 -6.86 -0.54
C SER A 49 1.64 -7.90 -1.61
N LEU A 50 2.82 -7.82 -2.21
CA LEU A 50 3.22 -8.62 -3.36
C LEU A 50 4.40 -9.51 -3.02
N ARG A 51 4.28 -10.80 -3.33
CA ARG A 51 5.42 -11.72 -3.41
C ARG A 51 5.41 -12.42 -4.74
N HIS A 52 4.39 -13.23 -4.98
CA HIS A 52 4.18 -13.95 -6.22
C HIS A 52 2.74 -13.73 -6.67
N LYS A 53 2.51 -12.94 -7.72
CA LYS A 53 1.14 -12.61 -8.17
C LYS A 53 1.11 -12.20 -9.64
N LYS A 54 0.03 -12.58 -10.34
CA LYS A 54 -0.33 -11.97 -11.63
C LYS A 54 -1.05 -10.66 -11.36
N LEU A 55 -0.54 -9.56 -11.91
CA LEU A 55 -1.13 -8.24 -11.81
C LEU A 55 -1.68 -7.83 -13.17
N VAL A 56 -2.89 -7.33 -13.19
CA VAL A 56 -3.52 -6.74 -14.39
C VAL A 56 -3.37 -5.24 -14.27
N LEU A 57 -2.71 -4.64 -15.26
CA LEU A 57 -2.49 -3.19 -15.34
C LEU A 57 -3.78 -2.51 -15.80
N ASP A 58 -3.87 -1.20 -15.58
CA ASP A 58 -5.08 -0.43 -15.89
C ASP A 58 -5.38 -0.37 -17.41
N ASP A 59 -4.37 -0.62 -18.25
CA ASP A 59 -4.52 -0.72 -19.72
C ASP A 59 -4.98 -2.12 -20.20
N GLY A 60 -5.22 -3.05 -19.28
CA GLY A 60 -5.63 -4.43 -19.55
C GLY A 60 -4.49 -5.39 -19.87
N SER A 61 -3.25 -4.91 -19.98
CA SER A 61 -2.08 -5.78 -20.02
C SER A 61 -1.83 -6.42 -18.65
N TYR A 62 -0.94 -7.40 -18.57
CA TYR A 62 -0.62 -8.04 -17.30
C TYR A 62 0.87 -8.30 -17.13
N VAL A 63 1.29 -8.32 -15.87
CA VAL A 63 2.66 -8.61 -15.45
C VAL A 63 2.64 -9.67 -14.36
N TYR A 64 3.66 -10.55 -14.35
CA TYR A 64 3.89 -11.47 -13.25
C TYR A 64 4.99 -10.91 -12.37
N VAL A 65 4.72 -10.76 -11.08
CA VAL A 65 5.72 -10.39 -10.08
C VAL A 65 6.12 -11.63 -9.28
N ASP A 66 7.42 -11.81 -9.08
CA ASP A 66 8.01 -12.84 -8.23
C ASP A 66 9.21 -12.25 -7.47
N PHE A 67 8.97 -11.89 -6.21
CA PHE A 67 9.96 -11.31 -5.30
C PHE A 67 10.40 -12.37 -4.28
N ASP A 68 11.67 -12.34 -3.88
CA ASP A 68 12.22 -13.27 -2.88
C ASP A 68 11.46 -13.18 -1.54
N GLN A 69 10.96 -12.00 -1.20
CA GLN A 69 10.16 -11.71 0.00
C GLN A 69 8.90 -10.91 -0.34
N VAL A 70 7.96 -10.86 0.60
CA VAL A 70 6.77 -10.02 0.48
C VAL A 70 7.18 -8.55 0.52
N ILE A 71 6.74 -7.79 -0.47
CA ILE A 71 6.96 -6.35 -0.57
C ILE A 71 5.63 -5.62 -0.43
N TYR A 72 5.64 -4.51 0.30
CA TYR A 72 4.50 -3.63 0.43
C TYR A 72 4.69 -2.40 -0.45
N LEU A 73 3.69 -2.12 -1.28
CA LEU A 73 3.66 -0.96 -2.17
C LEU A 73 2.77 0.12 -1.58
N GLN A 74 3.31 1.33 -1.50
CA GLN A 74 2.56 2.52 -1.13
C GLN A 74 2.03 3.21 -2.38
N ASN A 75 1.11 4.15 -2.18
CA ASN A 75 0.63 4.98 -3.25
C ASN A 75 1.82 5.74 -3.87
N LEU A 76 1.87 5.82 -5.20
CA LEU A 76 2.91 6.51 -5.95
C LEU A 76 4.31 5.88 -5.86
N ASP A 77 4.42 4.63 -5.40
CA ASP A 77 5.57 3.79 -5.71
C ASP A 77 5.61 3.45 -7.21
N ALA A 78 6.77 3.04 -7.72
CA ALA A 78 6.85 2.51 -9.08
C ALA A 78 7.66 1.21 -9.14
N LEU A 79 7.18 0.28 -9.97
CA LEU A 79 7.89 -0.95 -10.34
C LEU A 79 8.65 -0.70 -11.64
N LYS A 80 9.96 -0.91 -11.62
CA LYS A 80 10.80 -0.82 -12.82
C LYS A 80 10.82 -2.14 -13.56
N LEU A 81 10.53 -2.11 -14.84
CA LEU A 81 10.61 -3.26 -15.72
C LEU A 81 12.01 -3.42 -16.35
N GLU A 82 12.33 -4.62 -16.82
CA GLU A 82 13.59 -4.95 -17.51
C GLU A 82 13.81 -4.12 -18.79
N ASP A 83 12.74 -3.71 -19.45
CA ASP A 83 12.77 -2.84 -20.63
C ASP A 83 12.91 -1.34 -20.27
N ASN A 84 13.25 -1.04 -19.01
CA ASN A 84 13.30 0.28 -18.39
C ASN A 84 11.97 1.05 -18.30
N ASN A 85 10.84 0.45 -18.68
CA ASN A 85 9.53 1.07 -18.46
C ASN A 85 9.16 1.03 -16.97
N LEU A 86 8.25 1.93 -16.57
CA LEU A 86 7.76 2.00 -15.20
C LEU A 86 6.27 1.70 -15.14
N ILE A 87 5.88 0.93 -14.12
CA ILE A 87 4.51 0.75 -13.67
C ILE A 87 4.34 1.58 -12.39
N LYS A 88 3.53 2.64 -12.46
CA LYS A 88 3.17 3.45 -11.30
C LYS A 88 2.06 2.79 -10.51
N ILE A 89 2.23 2.74 -9.19
CA ILE A 89 1.24 2.22 -8.27
C ILE A 89 0.29 3.34 -7.88
N ILE A 90 -1.01 3.10 -8.05
CA ILE A 90 -2.07 4.00 -7.62
C ILE A 90 -2.86 3.26 -6.52
N ALA A 91 -2.98 3.87 -5.36
CA ALA A 91 -3.89 3.34 -4.33
C ALA A 91 -5.33 3.50 -4.82
N ALA A 92 -6.09 2.41 -4.81
CA ALA A 92 -7.51 2.46 -5.14
C ALA A 92 -8.28 3.27 -4.09
N LYS A 93 -9.38 3.92 -4.50
CA LYS A 93 -10.33 4.50 -3.54
C LYS A 93 -11.16 3.38 -2.92
N GLU A 94 -11.05 3.23 -1.61
CA GLU A 94 -11.69 2.16 -0.85
C GLU A 94 -12.74 2.74 0.11
N LYS A 95 -13.69 1.93 0.57
CA LYS A 95 -14.63 2.36 1.61
C LYS A 95 -13.89 2.43 2.94
N ILE A 96 -13.83 3.62 3.53
CA ILE A 96 -13.02 3.87 4.73
C ILE A 96 -13.84 4.56 5.82
N MET A 97 -13.29 4.53 7.02
CA MET A 97 -13.73 5.28 8.18
C MET A 97 -12.60 6.24 8.59
N ASN A 98 -12.85 7.54 8.47
CA ASN A 98 -12.01 8.59 9.03
C ASN A 98 -12.40 8.81 10.48
N ILE A 99 -11.44 8.75 11.39
CA ILE A 99 -11.65 8.81 12.84
C ILE A 99 -10.93 10.03 13.37
N THR A 100 -11.67 10.97 13.95
CA THR A 100 -11.12 12.14 14.64
C THR A 100 -11.18 11.93 16.15
N CYS A 101 -10.01 11.94 16.77
CA CYS A 101 -9.80 11.84 18.20
C CYS A 101 -9.75 13.23 18.84
N LYS A 102 -9.94 13.28 20.16
CA LYS A 102 -9.99 14.55 20.92
C LYS A 102 -8.60 15.17 21.11
N ASP A 103 -7.63 14.29 21.38
CA ASP A 103 -6.23 14.58 21.68
C ASP A 103 -5.36 13.35 21.40
N SER A 104 -4.06 13.48 21.59
CA SER A 104 -3.06 12.42 21.33
C SER A 104 -3.18 11.22 22.27
N ILE A 105 -3.64 11.42 23.51
CA ILE A 105 -3.88 10.32 24.47
C ILE A 105 -5.08 9.51 23.99
N HIS A 106 -6.15 10.19 23.57
CA HIS A 106 -7.32 9.54 23.01
C HIS A 106 -6.96 8.79 21.72
N LEU A 107 -6.19 9.40 20.81
CA LEU A 107 -5.68 8.73 19.61
C LEU A 107 -4.91 7.44 19.96
N SER A 108 -4.00 7.50 20.93
CA SER A 108 -3.22 6.33 21.35
C SER A 108 -4.11 5.19 21.86
N LYS A 109 -5.16 5.51 22.64
CA LYS A 109 -6.14 4.52 23.10
C LYS A 109 -6.92 3.90 21.94
N ILE A 110 -7.41 4.73 21.02
CA ILE A 110 -8.14 4.25 19.83
C ILE A 110 -7.25 3.35 18.97
N ALA A 111 -6.03 3.79 18.68
CA ALA A 111 -5.04 3.01 17.92
C ALA A 111 -4.74 1.67 18.61
N TRP A 112 -4.61 1.65 19.94
CA TRP A 112 -4.44 0.41 20.72
C TRP A 112 -5.64 -0.53 20.57
N HIS A 113 -6.87 -0.03 20.70
CA HIS A 113 -8.07 -0.86 20.56
C HIS A 113 -8.24 -1.43 19.14
N ILE A 114 -7.92 -0.64 18.11
CA ILE A 114 -7.92 -1.10 16.71
C ILE A 114 -6.81 -2.14 16.49
N GLY A 115 -5.59 -1.85 16.94
CA GLY A 115 -4.43 -2.74 16.80
C GLY A 115 -4.63 -4.10 17.48
N ASN A 116 -5.28 -4.13 18.65
CA ASN A 116 -5.64 -5.36 19.36
C ASN A 116 -6.58 -6.29 18.57
N ARG A 117 -7.20 -5.80 17.49
CA ARG A 117 -8.06 -6.59 16.61
C ARG A 117 -7.33 -7.02 15.33
N HIS A 118 -6.02 -6.75 15.24
CA HIS A 118 -5.21 -6.99 14.05
C HIS A 118 -5.77 -6.30 12.79
N CYS A 119 -6.45 -5.17 12.98
CA CYS A 119 -7.01 -4.40 11.88
C CYS A 119 -5.95 -3.44 11.30
N PRO A 120 -5.79 -3.37 9.98
CA PRO A 120 -4.97 -2.35 9.34
C PRO A 120 -5.42 -0.95 9.77
N LEU A 121 -4.46 -0.10 10.10
CA LEU A 121 -4.67 1.26 10.59
C LEU A 121 -3.69 2.19 9.91
N GLN A 122 -4.16 3.34 9.44
CA GLN A 122 -3.33 4.42 8.96
C GLN A 122 -3.37 5.58 9.96
N ILE A 123 -2.19 6.12 10.30
CA ILE A 123 -2.08 7.32 11.12
C ILE A 123 -1.99 8.51 10.17
N ILE A 124 -2.93 9.45 10.26
CA ILE A 124 -2.98 10.62 9.38
C ILE A 124 -2.22 11.80 10.00
N ASP A 125 -2.53 12.10 11.27
CA ASP A 125 -1.87 13.15 12.05
C ASP A 125 -2.04 12.89 13.57
N GLU A 126 -1.77 13.88 14.41
CA GLU A 126 -1.83 13.79 15.88
C GLU A 126 -3.23 13.48 16.45
N LYS A 127 -4.29 13.60 15.65
CA LYS A 127 -5.67 13.37 16.08
C LYS A 127 -6.49 12.54 15.10
N ASN A 128 -6.02 12.30 13.89
CA ASN A 128 -6.77 11.62 12.85
C ASN A 128 -6.19 10.25 12.52
N LEU A 129 -7.07 9.27 12.44
CA LEU A 129 -6.79 7.90 12.03
C LEU A 129 -7.70 7.50 10.86
N ARG A 130 -7.28 6.53 10.08
CA ARG A 130 -8.09 5.95 8.99
C ARG A 130 -8.02 4.43 9.03
N ILE A 131 -9.17 3.79 8.81
CA ILE A 131 -9.29 2.33 8.68
C ILE A 131 -10.26 1.99 7.55
N GLU A 132 -10.22 0.74 7.08
CA GLU A 132 -11.26 0.20 6.20
C GLU A 132 -12.62 0.20 6.91
N GLN A 133 -13.70 0.48 6.17
CA GLN A 133 -15.05 0.50 6.73
C GLN A 133 -15.43 -0.87 7.32
N ASN A 134 -15.79 -0.88 8.60
CA ASN A 134 -16.18 -2.08 9.32
C ASN A 134 -17.22 -1.74 10.40
N ASN A 135 -18.41 -2.33 10.31
CA ASN A 135 -19.52 -2.00 11.21
C ASN A 135 -19.23 -2.37 12.68
N VAL A 136 -18.48 -3.45 12.95
CA VAL A 136 -18.11 -3.84 14.32
C VAL A 136 -17.16 -2.82 14.94
N LEU A 137 -16.20 -2.33 14.16
CA LEU A 137 -15.30 -1.27 14.61
C LEU A 137 -16.03 0.06 14.75
N PHE A 138 -17.01 0.36 13.90
CA PHE A 138 -17.82 1.57 13.99
C PHE A 138 -18.52 1.69 15.35
N ASP A 139 -19.19 0.64 15.80
CA ASP A 139 -19.87 0.63 17.11
C ASP A 139 -18.89 0.77 18.28
N MET A 140 -17.74 0.09 18.19
CA MET A 140 -16.68 0.23 19.19
C MET A 140 -16.14 1.67 19.26
N LEU A 141 -15.90 2.31 18.12
CA LEU A 141 -15.36 3.67 18.05
C LEU A 141 -16.34 4.70 18.62
N GLN A 142 -17.64 4.52 18.36
CA GLN A 142 -18.68 5.33 18.98
C GLN A 142 -18.71 5.15 20.50
N ALA A 143 -18.61 3.91 20.99
CA ALA A 143 -18.57 3.64 22.43
C ALA A 143 -17.33 4.23 23.13
N LEU A 144 -16.25 4.45 22.38
CA LEU A 144 -15.03 5.12 22.84
C LEU A 144 -15.05 6.64 22.64
N ASP A 145 -16.18 7.20 22.20
CA ASP A 145 -16.41 8.64 22.02
C ASP A 145 -15.48 9.28 20.96
N ALA A 146 -15.13 8.50 19.93
CA ALA A 146 -14.43 8.97 18.74
C ALA A 146 -15.43 9.43 17.66
N LYS A 147 -15.11 10.51 16.95
CA LYS A 147 -15.92 10.98 15.83
C LYS A 147 -15.54 10.18 14.58
N VAL A 148 -16.50 9.47 13.98
CA VAL A 148 -16.26 8.64 12.80
C VAL A 148 -17.05 9.17 11.60
N ILE A 149 -16.39 9.31 10.45
CA ILE A 149 -16.98 9.70 9.17
C ILE A 149 -16.72 8.58 8.16
N LEU A 150 -17.78 8.11 7.50
CA LEU A 150 -17.69 7.17 6.38
C LEU A 150 -17.36 7.91 5.09
N ASP A 151 -16.41 7.41 4.32
CA ASP A 151 -15.98 8.04 3.07
C ASP A 151 -15.42 7.02 2.07
N LYS A 152 -15.06 7.49 0.87
CA LYS A 152 -14.30 6.73 -0.13
C LYS A 152 -13.01 7.45 -0.50
N ASP A 153 -11.89 6.92 -0.02
CA ASP A 153 -10.58 7.52 -0.23
C ASP A 153 -9.48 6.45 -0.29
N THR A 154 -8.25 6.85 -0.64
CA THR A 154 -7.10 5.95 -0.63
C THR A 154 -6.72 5.56 0.80
N PHE A 155 -6.25 4.33 1.00
CA PHE A 155 -5.91 3.82 2.32
C PHE A 155 -4.51 3.22 2.36
N ASP A 156 -3.59 3.84 3.10
CA ASP A 156 -2.19 3.43 3.23
C ASP A 156 -1.88 3.03 4.68
N PRO A 157 -2.18 1.78 5.10
CA PRO A 157 -2.00 1.38 6.49
C PRO A 157 -0.54 1.31 6.92
N GLU A 158 -0.31 1.55 8.21
CA GLU A 158 0.97 1.36 8.89
C GLU A 158 1.44 -0.09 8.75
N GLN A 159 2.75 -0.25 8.56
CA GLN A 159 3.38 -1.56 8.44
C GLN A 159 3.75 -2.11 9.83
N GLY A 160 3.52 -3.40 10.06
CA GLY A 160 3.86 -4.06 11.32
C GLY A 160 5.38 -4.19 11.53
N ALA A 161 5.83 -4.08 12.79
CA ALA A 161 7.25 -3.97 13.16
C ALA A 161 8.13 -5.22 12.91
N PHE A 162 7.54 -6.42 12.76
CA PHE A 162 8.27 -7.70 12.74
C PHE A 162 8.16 -8.47 11.43
N ARG A 163 8.32 -7.81 10.28
CA ARG A 163 8.21 -8.48 8.98
C ARG A 163 9.42 -8.24 8.08
N GLY A 164 10.57 -8.68 8.58
CA GLY A 164 11.84 -8.74 7.85
C GLY A 164 12.89 -9.47 8.68
N HIS A 165 12.81 -10.80 8.74
CA HIS A 165 13.92 -11.72 9.06
C HIS A 165 13.89 -12.82 8.00
#